data_AF-A0AAD7GRA8-F1
#
_entry.id   AF-A0AAD7GRA8-F1
#
_cell.length_a   1.000
_cell.length_b   1.000
_cell.length_c   1.000
_cell.angle_alpha   90.00
_cell.angle_beta   90.00
_cell.angle_gamma   90.00
#
_symmetry.space_group_name_H-M   'P 1'
#
loop_
_entity.id
_entity.type
_entity.pdbx_description
1 polymer ?
#
loop_
_entity_poly.entity_id
_entity_poly.type
_entity_poly.pdbx_seq_one_letter_code
_entity_poly.pdbx_strand_id
1 'polypeptide(L)'
;IWPPIVQGELEHFTERWNSHVIRRQRSKLMPSGVSPNELYAHPQHYGGRCFAIPVPQAAVDAFRDSMPLNIEDALNWVPAEFDALAT
;
A
#
# COMPACT_ATOMS: atom_id res chain seq x y z
N ILE A 1 22.44 -2.73 3.83
CA ILE A 1 22.30 -2.14 5.18
C ILE A 1 21.21 -1.08 5.22
N TRP A 2 21.37 0.11 4.65
CA TRP A 2 20.36 1.18 4.79
C TRP A 2 19.00 0.92 4.12
N PRO A 3 18.92 0.30 2.91
CA PRO A 3 17.63 0.19 2.23
C PRO A 3 16.58 -0.65 2.95
N PRO A 4 16.89 -1.82 3.55
CA PRO A 4 15.92 -2.57 4.35
C PRO A 4 15.42 -1.80 5.58
N ILE A 5 16.32 -1.08 6.26
CA ILE A 5 15.96 -0.26 7.43
C ILE A 5 15.01 0.86 7.02
N VAL A 6 15.34 1.58 5.93
CA VAL A 6 14.48 2.65 5.40
C VAL A 6 13.13 2.09 4.95
N GLN A 7 13.12 0.94 4.27
CA GLN A 7 11.88 0.28 3.84
C GLN A 7 11.00 -0.09 5.05
N GLY A 8 11.58 -0.66 6.10
CA GLY A 8 10.86 -1.02 7.33
C GLY A 8 10.25 0.20 8.03
N GLU A 9 10.98 1.32 8.11
CA GLU A 9 10.46 2.57 8.68
C GLU A 9 9.33 3.17 7.81
N LEU A 10 9.44 3.08 6.48
CA LEU A 10 8.39 3.53 5.57
C LEU A 10 7.13 2.68 5.67
N GLU A 11 7.27 1.36 5.81
CA GLU A 11 6.16 0.45 6.04
C GLU A 11 5.47 0.75 7.37
N HIS A 12 6.25 0.89 8.44
CA HIS A 12 5.72 1.25 9.76
C HIS A 12 4.99 2.60 9.74
N PHE A 13 5.58 3.60 9.09
CA PHE A 13 4.94 4.90 8.90
C PHE A 13 3.64 4.77 8.12
N THR A 14 3.64 4.02 7.01
CA THR A 14 2.46 3.82 6.15
C THR A 14 1.33 3.14 6.91
N GLU A 15 1.64 2.08 7.67
CA GLU A 15 0.65 1.36 8.48
C GLU A 15 0.03 2.28 9.52
N ARG A 16 0.87 2.98 10.30
CA ARG A 16 0.41 3.93 11.33
C ARG A 16 -0.40 5.07 10.72
N TRP A 17 0.10 5.67 9.65
CA TRP A 17 -0.50 6.83 9.02
C TRP A 17 -1.80 6.49 8.28
N ASN A 18 -1.94 5.31 7.68
CA ASN A 18 -3.18 4.98 6.99
C ASN A 18 -4.23 4.31 7.89
N SER A 19 -3.83 3.82 9.07
CA SER A 19 -4.74 3.17 10.02
C SER A 19 -5.22 4.09 11.14
N HIS A 20 -4.58 5.24 11.37
CA HIS A 20 -5.04 6.16 12.42
C HIS A 20 -6.43 6.73 12.11
N VAL A 21 -7.27 6.82 13.15
CA VAL A 21 -8.60 7.43 13.02
C VAL A 21 -8.47 8.95 13.04
N ILE A 22 -8.90 9.60 11.97
CA ILE A 22 -8.90 11.06 11.88
C ILE A 22 -10.02 11.61 12.78
N ARG A 23 -9.74 12.69 13.51
CA ARG A 23 -10.74 13.39 14.35
C ARG A 23 -12.01 13.74 13.54
N ARG A 24 -13.17 13.42 14.10
CA ARG A 24 -14.48 13.77 13.50
C ARG A 24 -14.69 15.29 13.48
N GLN A 25 -15.12 15.81 12.34
CA GLN A 25 -15.42 17.22 12.11
C GLN A 25 -16.88 17.37 11.64
N ARG A 26 -17.74 17.93 12.50
CA ARG A 26 -19.21 17.95 12.29
C ARG A 26 -19.66 18.78 11.10
N SER A 27 -18.93 19.84 10.76
CA SER A 27 -19.27 20.78 9.67
C SER A 27 -18.63 20.44 8.33
N LYS A 28 -17.85 19.35 8.25
CA LYS A 28 -17.17 18.95 7.03
C LYS A 28 -18.13 18.16 6.13
N LEU A 29 -18.19 18.52 4.85
CA LEU A 29 -18.98 17.79 3.85
C LEU A 29 -18.42 16.38 3.59
N MET A 30 -17.09 16.25 3.65
CA MET A 30 -16.39 14.99 3.41
C MET A 30 -16.31 14.12 4.67
N PRO A 31 -16.19 12.79 4.51
CA PRO A 31 -16.02 11.86 5.63
C PRO A 31 -14.90 12.28 6.59
N SER A 32 -15.17 12.12 7.89
CA SER A 32 -14.23 12.34 8.99
C SER A 32 -14.62 11.45 10.16
N GLY A 33 -13.71 11.16 11.09
CA GLY A 33 -13.97 10.20 12.16
C GLY A 33 -13.67 8.75 11.77
N VAL A 34 -12.93 8.51 10.69
CA VAL A 34 -12.59 7.20 10.13
C VAL A 34 -11.12 7.19 9.72
N SER A 35 -10.50 6.00 9.63
CA SER A 35 -9.13 5.87 9.11
C SER A 35 -9.09 6.01 7.58
N PRO A 36 -7.97 6.49 7.02
CA PRO A 36 -7.77 6.53 5.57
C PRO A 36 -8.01 5.18 4.87
N ASN A 37 -7.50 4.08 5.42
CA ASN A 37 -7.66 2.74 4.84
C ASN A 37 -9.13 2.32 4.74
N GLU A 38 -9.92 2.58 5.78
CA GLU A 38 -11.35 2.22 5.79
C GLU A 38 -12.14 3.05 4.78
N LEU A 39 -11.83 4.34 4.63
CA LEU A 39 -12.44 5.19 3.62
C LEU A 39 -12.06 4.77 2.18
N TYR A 40 -10.82 4.32 1.99
CA TYR A 40 -10.32 3.84 0.70
C TYR A 40 -10.94 2.49 0.29
N ALA A 41 -11.01 1.54 1.22
CA ALA A 41 -11.53 0.20 0.97
C ALA A 41 -13.06 0.17 0.88
N HIS A 42 -13.75 0.97 1.69
CA HIS A 42 -15.20 0.94 1.84
C HIS A 42 -15.85 2.33 1.73
N PRO A 43 -15.62 3.07 0.62
CA PRO A 43 -16.13 4.44 0.46
C PRO A 43 -17.66 4.51 0.59
N GLN A 44 -18.38 3.46 0.20
CA GLN A 44 -19.84 3.36 0.29
C GLN A 44 -20.38 3.48 1.72
N HIS A 45 -19.64 3.04 2.74
CA HIS A 45 -20.07 3.16 4.15
C HIS A 45 -20.11 4.62 4.62
N TYR A 46 -19.46 5.52 3.88
CA TYR A 46 -19.30 6.93 4.23
C TYR A 46 -19.89 7.87 3.17
N GLY A 47 -20.80 7.37 2.33
CA GLY A 47 -21.46 8.15 1.28
C GLY A 47 -20.61 8.40 0.03
N GLY A 48 -19.45 7.76 -0.06
CA GLY A 48 -18.61 7.74 -1.26
C GLY A 48 -19.03 6.67 -2.27
N ARG A 49 -18.28 6.57 -3.36
CA ARG A 49 -18.46 5.55 -4.40
C ARG A 49 -17.11 4.93 -4.73
N CYS A 50 -17.09 3.63 -4.99
CA CYS A 50 -15.89 2.94 -5.46
C CYS A 50 -15.73 3.20 -6.97
N PHE A 51 -14.59 3.76 -7.36
CA PHE A 51 -14.21 3.99 -8.75
C PHE A 51 -13.06 3.07 -9.21
N ALA A 52 -12.73 2.05 -8.41
CA ALA A 52 -11.72 1.07 -8.78
C ALA A 52 -12.18 0.27 -10.01
N ILE A 53 -11.26 0.06 -10.95
CA ILE A 53 -11.49 -0.80 -12.11
C ILE A 53 -10.99 -2.20 -11.72
N PRO A 54 -11.88 -3.20 -11.61
CA PRO A 54 -11.45 -4.56 -11.28
C PRO A 54 -10.60 -5.11 -12.42
N VAL A 55 -9.39 -5.55 -12.10
CA VAL A 55 -8.49 -6.21 -13.05
C VAL A 55 -8.57 -7.72 -12.79
N PRO A 56 -8.89 -8.55 -13.79
CA PRO A 56 -8.88 -10.00 -13.63
C PRO A 56 -7.49 -10.50 -13.26
N GLN A 57 -7.38 -11.35 -12.24
CA GLN A 57 -6.09 -11.89 -11.80
C GLN A 57 -5.36 -12.62 -12.94
N ALA A 58 -6.09 -13.39 -13.76
CA ALA A 58 -5.53 -14.07 -14.93
C ALA A 58 -4.86 -13.12 -15.94
N ALA A 59 -5.32 -11.88 -16.07
CA ALA A 59 -4.70 -10.88 -16.94
C ALA A 59 -3.39 -10.35 -16.34
N VAL A 60 -3.35 -10.18 -15.01
CA VAL A 60 -2.13 -9.82 -14.28
C VAL A 60 -1.10 -10.93 -14.39
N ASP A 61 -1.51 -12.17 -14.20
CA ASP A 61 -0.62 -13.34 -14.26
C ASP A 61 -0.03 -13.52 -15.66
N ALA A 62 -0.86 -13.48 -16.70
CA ALA A 62 -0.40 -13.58 -18.09
C ALA A 62 0.56 -12.44 -18.48
N PHE A 63 0.31 -11.22 -17.96
CA PHE A 63 1.22 -10.09 -18.19
C PHE A 63 2.55 -10.29 -17.46
N ARG A 64 2.53 -10.79 -16.23
CA ARG A 64 3.75 -11.10 -15.47
C ARG A 64 4.57 -12.20 -16.13
N ASP A 65 3.94 -13.26 -16.61
CA ASP A 65 4.62 -14.36 -17.32
C ASP A 65 5.29 -13.89 -18.62
N SER A 66 4.81 -12.79 -19.21
CA SER A 66 5.42 -12.20 -20.41
C SER A 66 6.66 -11.35 -20.12
N MET A 67 6.92 -11.01 -18.85
CA MET A 67 8.06 -10.17 -18.48
C MET A 67 9.36 -10.99 -18.37
N PRO A 68 10.49 -10.44 -18.83
CA PRO A 68 11.79 -11.12 -18.76
C PRO A 68 12.41 -11.13 -17.35
N LEU A 69 11.90 -10.31 -16.42
CA LEU A 69 12.41 -10.16 -15.06
C LEU A 69 11.33 -10.58 -14.07
N ASN A 70 11.68 -11.46 -13.13
CA ASN A 70 10.78 -11.79 -12.04
C ASN A 70 10.66 -10.59 -11.07
N ILE A 71 9.57 -10.54 -10.32
CA ILE A 71 9.28 -9.39 -9.45
C ILE A 71 10.27 -9.26 -8.28
N GLU A 72 10.81 -10.38 -7.79
CA GLU A 72 11.75 -10.40 -6.68
C GLU A 72 13.07 -9.74 -7.10
N ASP A 73 13.60 -10.10 -8.26
CA ASP A 73 14.79 -9.49 -8.85
C ASP A 73 14.54 -8.04 -9.28
N ALA A 74 13.34 -7.71 -9.77
CA ALA A 74 12.98 -6.34 -10.14
C ALA A 74 12.88 -5.40 -8.94
N LEU A 75 12.40 -5.91 -7.80
CA LEU A 75 12.22 -5.14 -6.57
C LEU A 75 13.42 -5.23 -5.62
N ASN A 76 14.40 -6.10 -5.91
CA ASN A 76 15.65 -6.17 -5.18
C ASN A 76 16.42 -4.84 -5.31
N TRP A 77 16.34 -4.03 -4.27
CA TRP A 77 17.02 -2.74 -4.20
C TRP A 77 18.54 -2.87 -3.96
N VAL A 78 18.98 -3.98 -3.35
CA VAL A 78 20.38 -4.24 -3.00
C VAL A 78 20.72 -5.73 -3.17
N PRO A 79 21.96 -6.09 -3.52
CA PRO A 79 22.40 -7.48 -3.48
C PRO A 79 22.24 -8.14 -2.10
N ALA A 80 21.97 -9.45 -2.07
CA ALA A 80 21.65 -10.22 -0.86
C ALA A 80 22.68 -10.11 0.27
N GLU A 81 23.95 -9.88 -0.06
CA GLU A 81 25.04 -9.64 0.90
C GLU A 81 24.81 -8.42 1.82
N PHE A 82 24.06 -7.42 1.36
CA PHE A 82 23.75 -6.22 2.13
C PHE A 82 22.52 -6.36 3.02
N ASP A 83 21.64 -7.32 2.73
CA ASP A 83 20.47 -7.67 3.54
C ASP A 83 20.89 -8.46 4.79
N ALA A 84 21.87 -9.36 4.64
CA ALA A 84 22.44 -10.12 5.75
C ALA A 84 23.07 -9.22 6.85
N LEU A 85 23.40 -7.97 6.51
CA LEU A 85 23.98 -6.97 7.41
C LEU A 85 22.94 -5.97 7.96
N ALA A 86 21.67 -6.09 7.59
CA ALA A 86 20.60 -5.16 7.95
C ALA A 86 19.64 -5.71 9.04
N THR A 87 19.95 -6.87 9.63
CA THR A 87 19.22 -7.50 10.74
C THR A 87 19.66 -6.94 12.09
#